data_AF-A0A4Y7TU67-F1
#
_entry.id   AF-A0A4Y7TU67-F1
#
_cell.length_a   1.000
_cell.length_b   1.000
_cell.length_c   1.000
_cell.angle_alpha   90.00
_cell.angle_beta   90.00
_cell.angle_gamma   90.00
#
_symmetry.space_group_name_H-M   'P 1'
#
loop_
_entity.id
_entity.type
_entity.pdbx_description
1 polymer ?
#
loop_
_entity_poly.entity_id
_entity_poly.type
_entity_poly.pdbx_seq_one_letter_code
_entity_poly.pdbx_strand_id
1 'polypeptide(L)'
;MVKLKLRYSVKDCRIPVDVVLRSRDKILIGAHQANLSGYSEGFPDADAISDASEPVDLTENAETLRILMYFVHKLQYPNVSLLKGDALFDLAVAAEKYMVLSAMSTCSLCIQFTVAKDPIRSLRYAVKHGYRDIADVAAPLTMYKSMETMKSGLGHDGALFAWDGLHIEAKRDTRRGKAVARIFKFELPFMPSLEGVQMRRGFSCAQVLRGVRWEGVCGFIREAL
;
A
#
# COMPACT_ATOMS: atom_id res chain seq x y z
N MET A 1 12.35 -6.07 39.10
CA MET A 1 12.15 -5.87 37.64
C MET A 1 11.73 -7.19 37.02
N VAL A 2 10.52 -7.28 36.49
CA VAL A 2 10.09 -8.43 35.68
C VAL A 2 10.75 -8.27 34.31
N LYS A 3 11.65 -9.19 33.93
CA LYS A 3 12.18 -9.19 32.55
C LYS A 3 11.06 -9.66 31.62
N LEU A 4 10.53 -8.73 30.82
CA LEU A 4 9.60 -9.09 29.75
C LEU A 4 10.28 -10.08 28.79
N LYS A 5 9.66 -11.25 28.60
CA LYS A 5 10.16 -12.24 27.65
C LYS A 5 9.73 -11.84 26.25
N LEU A 6 10.64 -11.21 25.51
CA LEU A 6 10.45 -10.90 24.09
C LEU A 6 10.17 -12.19 23.32
N ARG A 7 9.16 -12.13 22.44
CA ARG A 7 8.88 -13.22 21.50
C ARG A 7 9.55 -12.99 20.16
N TYR A 8 9.79 -11.73 19.81
CA TYR A 8 10.46 -11.37 18.58
C TYR A 8 11.47 -10.24 18.79
N SER A 9 12.60 -10.37 18.11
CA SER A 9 13.55 -9.30 17.82
C SER A 9 14.01 -9.49 16.37
N VAL A 10 14.37 -8.40 15.70
CA VAL A 10 14.88 -8.48 14.32
C VAL A 10 16.20 -9.26 14.32
N LYS A 11 16.28 -10.30 13.50
CA LYS A 11 17.48 -11.14 13.38
C LYS A 11 18.66 -10.26 12.95
N ASP A 12 19.85 -10.57 13.47
CA ASP A 12 21.12 -9.87 13.17
C ASP A 12 21.20 -8.41 13.67
N CYS A 13 20.19 -7.91 14.39
CA CYS A 13 20.29 -6.64 15.09
C CYS A 13 21.08 -6.81 16.40
N ARG A 14 22.19 -6.08 16.54
CA ARG A 14 23.09 -6.14 17.71
C ARG A 14 22.84 -5.05 18.74
N ILE A 15 21.94 -4.11 18.45
CA ILE A 15 21.63 -3.02 19.36
C ILE A 15 20.77 -3.58 20.51
N PRO A 16 21.04 -3.22 21.77
CA PRO A 16 20.18 -3.62 22.89
C PRO A 16 18.76 -3.07 22.71
N VAL A 17 17.75 -3.90 23.01
CA VAL A 17 16.35 -3.47 23.00
C VAL A 17 16.10 -2.52 24.18
N ASP A 18 15.63 -1.31 23.88
CA ASP A 18 15.28 -0.27 24.87
C ASP A 18 13.77 0.03 24.91
N VAL A 19 13.01 -0.46 23.93
CA VAL A 19 11.54 -0.33 23.87
C VAL A 19 10.90 -1.66 23.45
N VAL A 20 9.75 -1.96 24.05
CA VAL A 20 8.96 -3.16 23.74
C VAL A 20 7.61 -2.76 23.18
N LEU A 21 7.30 -3.23 21.98
CA LEU A 21 6.01 -3.06 21.33
C LEU A 21 5.15 -4.30 21.57
N ARG A 22 3.86 -4.11 21.85
CA ARG A 22 2.87 -5.18 22.00
C ARG A 22 1.87 -5.08 20.86
N SER A 23 1.89 -6.09 20.01
CA SER A 23 0.91 -6.27 18.93
C SER A 23 -0.51 -6.52 19.45
N ARG A 24 -1.50 -6.42 18.55
CA ARG A 24 -2.91 -6.73 18.83
C ARG A 24 -3.12 -8.15 19.38
N ASP A 25 -2.37 -9.10 18.84
CA ASP A 25 -2.32 -10.52 19.25
C ASP A 25 -1.41 -10.76 20.47
N LYS A 26 -1.03 -9.69 21.18
CA LYS A 26 -0.33 -9.71 22.48
C LYS A 26 1.08 -10.32 22.40
N ILE A 27 1.68 -10.32 21.23
CA ILE A 27 3.08 -10.68 21.01
C ILE A 27 3.97 -9.47 21.28
N LEU A 28 5.02 -9.69 22.08
CA LEU A 28 6.03 -8.69 22.43
C LEU A 28 7.17 -8.69 21.41
N ILE A 29 7.44 -7.51 20.86
CA ILE A 29 8.40 -7.22 19.79
C ILE A 29 9.40 -6.20 20.33
N GLY A 30 10.68 -6.55 20.37
CA GLY A 30 11.73 -5.61 20.76
C GLY A 30 12.11 -4.67 19.63
N ALA A 31 12.28 -3.38 19.94
CA ALA A 31 12.72 -2.36 19.01
C ALA A 31 13.73 -1.40 19.67
N HIS A 32 14.13 -0.36 18.94
CA HIS A 32 15.03 0.68 19.42
C HIS A 32 14.39 2.05 19.24
N GLN A 33 14.28 2.81 20.32
CA GLN A 33 13.70 4.16 20.29
C GLN A 33 14.40 5.05 19.27
N ALA A 34 15.74 5.05 19.27
CA ALA A 34 16.54 5.81 18.31
C ALA A 34 16.28 5.44 16.84
N ASN A 35 15.96 4.16 16.56
CA ASN A 35 15.60 3.75 15.20
C ASN A 35 14.16 4.12 14.86
N LEU A 36 13.22 3.98 15.80
CA LEU A 36 11.84 4.41 15.57
C LEU A 36 11.80 5.91 15.25
N SER A 37 12.40 6.75 16.09
CA SER A 37 12.45 8.21 15.85
C SER A 37 13.19 8.59 14.56
N GLY A 38 14.18 7.79 14.13
CA GLY A 38 14.95 8.07 12.92
C GLY A 38 14.30 7.62 11.61
N TYR A 39 13.34 6.68 11.65
CA TYR A 39 12.77 6.03 10.45
C TYR A 39 11.25 6.06 10.39
N SER A 40 10.62 6.71 11.36
CA SER A 40 9.17 6.80 11.48
C SER A 40 8.77 8.08 12.19
N GLU A 41 7.59 8.60 11.86
CA GLU A 41 7.04 9.81 12.49
C GLU A 41 5.68 9.54 13.17
N GLY A 42 5.12 8.33 13.01
CA GLY A 42 3.79 7.99 13.54
C GLY A 42 3.80 7.02 14.72
N PHE A 43 4.96 6.54 15.18
CA PHE A 43 5.00 5.77 16.41
C PHE A 43 4.74 6.70 17.60
N PRO A 44 3.96 6.25 18.61
CA PRO A 44 3.76 7.04 19.82
C PRO A 44 5.12 7.33 20.46
N ASP A 45 5.30 8.55 20.96
CA ASP A 45 6.53 8.97 21.62
C ASP A 45 6.90 7.99 22.73
N ALA A 46 7.93 7.19 22.50
CA ALA A 46 8.46 6.28 23.52
C ALA A 46 9.05 7.05 24.71
N ASP A 47 9.39 8.34 24.55
CA ASP A 47 9.81 9.24 25.64
C ASP A 47 8.69 9.50 26.65
N ALA A 48 7.42 9.34 26.26
CA ALA A 48 6.29 9.43 27.19
C ALA A 48 6.14 8.18 28.07
N ILE A 49 6.87 7.10 27.76
CA ILE A 49 6.80 5.82 28.44
C ILE A 49 8.09 5.70 29.25
N SER A 50 8.08 6.28 30.47
CA SER A 50 9.28 6.39 31.30
C SER A 50 9.81 5.05 31.82
N ASP A 51 9.14 3.93 31.55
CA ASP A 51 9.50 2.60 32.01
C ASP A 51 9.51 1.59 30.85
N ALA A 52 10.70 1.11 30.49
CA ALA A 52 10.90 -0.06 29.62
C ALA A 52 10.23 -1.36 30.15
N SER A 53 9.60 -1.29 31.34
CA SER A 53 8.80 -2.36 31.93
C SER A 53 7.39 -2.46 31.33
N GLU A 54 6.88 -1.41 30.69
CA GLU A 54 5.53 -1.42 30.11
C GLU A 54 5.57 -1.44 28.57
N PRO A 55 5.01 -2.49 27.93
CA PRO A 55 4.94 -2.55 26.47
C PRO A 55 3.97 -1.52 25.87
N VAL A 56 4.34 -0.95 24.73
CA VAL A 56 3.49 -0.06 23.95
C VAL A 56 2.45 -0.86 23.16
N ASP A 57 1.16 -0.69 23.45
CA ASP A 57 0.09 -1.36 22.70
C ASP A 57 -0.11 -0.76 21.30
N LEU A 58 -0.06 -1.61 20.28
CA LEU A 58 -0.31 -1.26 18.88
C LEU A 58 -1.51 -2.06 18.33
N THR A 59 -2.14 -1.54 17.28
CA THR A 59 -3.39 -2.13 16.72
C THR A 59 -3.13 -3.20 15.68
N GLU A 60 -1.89 -3.29 15.20
CA GLU A 60 -1.42 -4.18 14.16
C GLU A 60 -1.09 -5.55 14.75
N ASN A 61 -1.28 -6.59 13.93
CA ASN A 61 -0.87 -7.93 14.32
C ASN A 61 0.66 -8.07 14.35
N ALA A 62 1.15 -9.12 15.00
CA ALA A 62 2.57 -9.35 15.17
C ALA A 62 3.31 -9.52 13.84
N GLU A 63 2.70 -10.16 12.83
CA GLU A 63 3.34 -10.38 11.53
C GLU A 63 3.62 -9.08 10.80
N THR A 64 2.64 -8.18 10.74
CA THR A 64 2.78 -6.85 10.14
C THR A 64 3.87 -6.03 10.82
N LEU A 65 3.84 -5.97 12.16
CA LEU A 65 4.86 -5.26 12.94
C LEU A 65 6.25 -5.88 12.74
N ARG A 66 6.34 -7.21 12.69
CA ARG A 66 7.58 -7.94 12.46
C ARG A 66 8.25 -7.52 11.16
N ILE A 67 7.47 -7.41 10.08
CA ILE A 67 7.96 -7.02 8.76
C ILE A 67 8.33 -5.53 8.77
N LEU A 68 7.49 -4.68 9.36
CA LEU A 68 7.73 -3.24 9.47
C LEU A 68 9.04 -2.94 10.23
N MET A 69 9.36 -3.71 11.27
CA MET A 69 10.60 -3.53 12.04
C MET A 69 11.87 -3.77 11.21
N TYR A 70 11.84 -4.56 10.12
CA TYR A 70 13.01 -4.67 9.24
C TYR A 70 13.33 -3.36 8.52
N PHE A 71 12.33 -2.54 8.21
CA PHE A 71 12.54 -1.22 7.59
C PHE A 71 13.12 -0.21 8.57
N VAL A 72 12.82 -0.37 9.86
CA VAL A 72 13.28 0.51 10.95
C VAL A 72 14.69 0.13 11.43
N HIS A 73 15.03 -1.16 11.49
CA HIS A 73 16.27 -1.64 12.11
C HIS A 73 17.54 -1.51 11.24
N LYS A 74 17.53 -0.71 10.16
CA LYS A 74 18.68 -0.51 9.24
C LYS A 74 19.28 -1.81 8.70
N LEU A 75 18.44 -2.83 8.53
CA LEU A 75 18.84 -4.12 7.98
C LEU A 75 18.39 -4.23 6.52
N GLN A 76 18.76 -5.33 5.87
CA GLN A 76 18.28 -5.61 4.52
C GLN A 76 16.74 -5.63 4.53
N TYR A 77 16.16 -4.84 3.63
CA TYR A 77 14.71 -4.76 3.51
C TYR A 77 14.12 -6.10 3.09
N PRO A 78 12.96 -6.47 3.67
CA PRO A 78 12.30 -7.70 3.33
C PRO A 78 11.78 -7.62 1.90
N ASN A 79 11.74 -8.75 1.21
CA ASN A 79 11.18 -8.79 -0.13
C ASN A 79 9.64 -8.73 -0.07
N VAL A 80 9.09 -7.51 -0.12
CA VAL A 80 7.65 -7.23 -0.06
C VAL A 80 6.88 -7.83 -1.24
N SER A 81 7.53 -8.06 -2.39
CA SER A 81 6.88 -8.64 -3.57
C SER A 81 6.36 -10.08 -3.35
N LEU A 82 6.85 -10.76 -2.31
CA LEU A 82 6.40 -12.09 -1.92
C LEU A 82 5.12 -12.05 -1.07
N LEU A 83 4.78 -10.89 -0.51
CA LEU A 83 3.54 -10.71 0.25
C LEU A 83 2.36 -10.68 -0.70
N LYS A 84 1.24 -11.29 -0.28
CA LYS A 84 0.02 -11.40 -1.08
C LYS A 84 -1.18 -11.11 -0.20
N GLY A 85 -2.25 -10.62 -0.82
CA GLY A 85 -3.53 -10.40 -0.16
C GLY A 85 -3.38 -9.51 1.07
N ASP A 86 -3.93 -9.97 2.20
CA ASP A 86 -4.04 -9.18 3.43
C ASP A 86 -2.68 -8.74 3.96
N ALA A 87 -1.65 -9.59 3.93
CA ALA A 87 -0.33 -9.25 4.46
C ALA A 87 0.32 -8.04 3.78
N LEU A 88 0.13 -7.87 2.47
CA LEU A 88 0.65 -6.70 1.73
C LEU A 88 -0.09 -5.42 2.14
N PHE A 89 -1.43 -5.46 2.17
CA PHE A 89 -2.24 -4.29 2.50
C PHE A 89 -2.15 -3.92 3.99
N ASP A 90 -2.05 -4.89 4.89
CA ASP A 90 -1.84 -4.66 6.32
C ASP A 90 -0.49 -3.98 6.57
N LEU A 91 0.58 -4.43 5.89
CA LEU A 91 1.87 -3.76 5.92
C LEU A 91 1.80 -2.35 5.34
N ALA A 92 1.14 -2.18 4.19
CA ALA A 92 1.01 -0.87 3.57
C ALA A 92 0.28 0.12 4.49
N VAL A 93 -0.86 -0.27 5.06
CA VAL A 93 -1.63 0.57 5.99
C VAL A 93 -0.84 0.88 7.27
N ALA A 94 -0.09 -0.09 7.80
CA ALA A 94 0.78 0.15 8.95
C ALA A 94 1.94 1.11 8.60
N ALA A 95 2.55 0.95 7.43
CA ALA A 95 3.62 1.83 6.96
C ALA A 95 3.14 3.28 6.82
N GLU A 96 1.94 3.49 6.29
CA GLU A 96 1.29 4.79 6.21
C GLU A 96 1.01 5.36 7.60
N LYS A 97 0.39 4.57 8.49
CA LYS A 97 0.04 5.01 9.85
C LYS A 97 1.27 5.45 10.64
N TYR A 98 2.37 4.72 10.51
CA TYR A 98 3.61 4.97 11.24
C TYR A 98 4.59 5.87 10.47
N MET A 99 4.22 6.32 9.26
CA MET A 99 5.06 7.15 8.39
C MET A 99 6.45 6.53 8.13
N VAL A 100 6.51 5.22 7.91
CA VAL A 100 7.76 4.51 7.54
C VAL A 100 7.95 4.61 6.04
N LEU A 101 8.54 5.73 5.59
CA LEU A 101 8.58 6.14 4.18
C LEU A 101 9.16 5.07 3.22
N SER A 102 10.16 4.32 3.66
CA SER A 102 10.77 3.24 2.87
C SER A 102 9.80 2.07 2.66
N ALA A 103 9.03 1.71 3.69
CA ALA A 103 8.00 0.68 3.61
C ALA A 103 6.81 1.17 2.76
N MET A 104 6.38 2.43 2.92
CA MET A 104 5.33 3.05 2.11
C MET A 104 5.68 2.95 0.62
N SER A 105 6.88 3.42 0.23
CA SER A 105 7.36 3.40 -1.15
C SER A 105 7.43 1.99 -1.73
N THR A 106 7.89 1.01 -0.93
CA THR A 106 8.01 -0.38 -1.37
C THR A 106 6.63 -1.04 -1.54
N CYS A 107 5.71 -0.78 -0.61
CA CYS A 107 4.37 -1.34 -0.64
C CYS A 107 3.53 -0.75 -1.77
N SER A 108 3.54 0.57 -1.95
CA SER A 108 2.79 1.25 -3.00
C SER A 108 3.24 0.77 -4.40
N LEU A 109 4.55 0.61 -4.61
CA LEU A 109 5.09 0.05 -5.84
C LEU A 109 4.63 -1.40 -6.06
N CYS A 110 4.68 -2.25 -5.02
CA CYS A 110 4.20 -3.63 -5.11
C CYS A 110 2.70 -3.70 -5.41
N ILE A 111 1.89 -2.85 -4.78
CA ILE A 111 0.45 -2.74 -5.04
C ILE A 111 0.23 -2.31 -6.49
N GLN A 112 0.93 -1.28 -6.98
CA GLN A 112 0.84 -0.80 -8.36
C GLN A 112 1.09 -1.92 -9.40
N PHE A 113 2.10 -2.75 -9.18
CA PHE A 113 2.40 -3.88 -10.09
C PHE A 113 1.44 -5.06 -9.93
N THR A 114 0.67 -5.12 -8.85
CA THR A 114 -0.24 -6.23 -8.55
C THR A 114 -1.72 -5.83 -8.57
N VAL A 115 -2.05 -4.60 -8.99
CA VAL A 115 -3.43 -4.07 -9.03
C VAL A 115 -4.40 -5.05 -9.69
N ALA A 116 -4.02 -5.68 -10.81
CA ALA A 116 -4.88 -6.61 -11.53
C ALA A 116 -5.31 -7.83 -10.70
N LYS A 117 -4.55 -8.20 -9.67
CA LYS A 117 -4.87 -9.33 -8.78
C LYS A 117 -5.94 -8.96 -7.74
N ASP A 118 -5.92 -7.71 -7.26
CA ASP A 118 -6.88 -7.22 -6.27
C ASP A 118 -7.21 -5.73 -6.49
N PRO A 119 -7.99 -5.41 -7.53
CA PRO A 119 -8.21 -4.03 -7.95
C PRO A 119 -9.06 -3.24 -6.95
N ILE A 120 -9.97 -3.89 -6.24
CA ILE A 120 -10.83 -3.21 -5.25
C ILE A 120 -10.01 -2.75 -4.05
N ARG A 121 -9.17 -3.63 -3.48
CA ARG A 121 -8.33 -3.24 -2.33
C ARG A 121 -7.25 -2.25 -2.74
N SER A 122 -6.69 -2.40 -3.94
CA SER A 122 -5.74 -1.43 -4.50
C SER A 122 -6.38 -0.06 -4.66
N LEU A 123 -7.61 0.01 -5.19
CA LEU A 123 -8.35 1.25 -5.31
C LEU A 123 -8.66 1.86 -3.95
N ARG A 124 -9.12 1.07 -2.98
CA ARG A 124 -9.35 1.53 -1.60
C ARG A 124 -8.10 2.14 -0.98
N TYR A 125 -6.97 1.43 -1.08
CA TYR A 125 -5.69 1.92 -0.56
C TYR A 125 -5.30 3.23 -1.25
N ALA A 126 -5.38 3.27 -2.58
CA ALA A 126 -5.03 4.42 -3.38
C ALA A 126 -5.86 5.66 -3.05
N VAL A 127 -7.18 5.50 -2.93
CA VAL A 127 -8.10 6.58 -2.58
C VAL A 127 -7.86 7.08 -1.15
N LYS A 128 -7.67 6.15 -0.20
CA LYS A 128 -7.44 6.50 1.21
C LYS A 128 -6.14 7.27 1.44
N HIS A 129 -5.08 6.94 0.71
CA HIS A 129 -3.73 7.48 0.92
C HIS A 129 -3.25 8.42 -0.20
N GLY A 130 -4.07 8.68 -1.22
CA GLY A 130 -3.78 9.65 -2.28
C GLY A 130 -2.87 9.16 -3.41
N TYR A 131 -2.72 7.85 -3.62
CA TYR A 131 -1.91 7.28 -4.72
C TYR A 131 -2.67 7.30 -6.06
N ARG A 132 -2.66 8.46 -6.73
CA ARG A 132 -3.39 8.70 -7.97
C ARG A 132 -3.04 7.72 -9.09
N ASP A 133 -1.76 7.40 -9.23
CA ASP A 133 -1.24 6.46 -10.22
C ASP A 133 -1.78 5.03 -10.01
N ILE A 134 -1.96 4.59 -8.76
CA ILE A 134 -2.61 3.32 -8.46
C ILE A 134 -4.11 3.41 -8.73
N ALA A 135 -4.77 4.50 -8.33
CA ALA A 135 -6.21 4.71 -8.53
C ALA A 135 -6.59 4.72 -10.02
N ASP A 136 -5.80 5.38 -10.86
CA ASP A 136 -6.01 5.48 -12.31
C ASP A 136 -5.96 4.10 -13.00
N VAL A 137 -5.16 3.17 -12.46
CA VAL A 137 -5.09 1.78 -12.96
C VAL A 137 -6.18 0.91 -12.34
N ALA A 138 -6.47 1.10 -11.05
CA ALA A 138 -7.38 0.24 -10.30
C ALA A 138 -8.86 0.53 -10.60
N ALA A 139 -9.25 1.80 -10.73
CA ALA A 139 -10.65 2.18 -10.93
C ALA A 139 -11.27 1.53 -12.18
N PRO A 140 -10.64 1.57 -13.37
CA PRO A 140 -11.18 0.92 -14.56
C PRO A 140 -11.43 -0.59 -14.38
N LEU A 141 -10.55 -1.27 -13.64
CA LEU A 141 -10.63 -2.71 -13.34
C LEU A 141 -11.73 -3.08 -12.34
N THR A 142 -12.45 -2.10 -11.79
CA THR A 142 -13.58 -2.33 -10.89
C THR A 142 -14.94 -1.99 -11.51
N MET A 143 -14.98 -1.41 -12.72
CA MET A 143 -16.22 -0.93 -13.34
C MET A 143 -17.28 -2.02 -13.60
N TYR A 144 -16.87 -3.28 -13.70
CA TYR A 144 -17.80 -4.40 -13.88
C TYR A 144 -18.38 -4.93 -12.55
N LYS A 145 -17.94 -4.41 -11.39
CA LYS A 145 -18.40 -4.84 -10.07
C LYS A 145 -19.76 -4.23 -9.74
N SER A 146 -20.52 -4.90 -8.87
CA SER A 146 -21.80 -4.37 -8.37
C SER A 146 -21.57 -3.24 -7.37
N MET A 147 -22.56 -2.35 -7.25
CA MET A 147 -22.54 -1.27 -6.25
C MET A 147 -22.38 -1.81 -4.83
N GLU A 148 -23.04 -2.93 -4.52
CA GLU A 148 -22.91 -3.61 -3.23
C GLU A 148 -21.48 -4.07 -2.96
N THR A 149 -20.83 -4.70 -3.95
CA THR A 149 -19.43 -5.14 -3.83
C THR A 149 -18.50 -3.96 -3.57
N MET A 150 -18.71 -2.85 -4.28
CA MET A 150 -17.86 -1.66 -4.13
C MET A 150 -18.10 -0.93 -2.82
N LYS A 151 -19.35 -0.88 -2.34
CA LYS A 151 -19.69 -0.33 -1.03
C LYS A 151 -18.96 -1.09 0.09
N SER A 152 -19.04 -2.41 0.07
CA SER A 152 -18.31 -3.25 1.04
C SER A 152 -16.79 -3.18 0.86
N GLY A 153 -16.33 -3.06 -0.39
CA GLY A 153 -14.91 -3.10 -0.74
C GLY A 153 -14.15 -1.82 -0.40
N LEU A 154 -14.71 -0.65 -0.70
CA LEU A 154 -14.08 0.66 -0.52
C LEU A 154 -14.16 1.14 0.93
N GLY A 155 -15.27 0.90 1.61
CA GLY A 155 -15.44 1.26 3.03
C GLY A 155 -15.40 2.77 3.33
N HIS A 156 -15.46 3.63 2.32
CA HIS A 156 -15.53 5.08 2.46
C HIS A 156 -16.59 5.65 1.50
N ASP A 157 -17.59 6.37 2.03
CA ASP A 157 -18.71 6.85 1.24
C ASP A 157 -18.27 7.82 0.14
N GLY A 158 -17.31 8.71 0.41
CA GLY A 158 -16.74 9.62 -0.60
C GLY A 158 -16.07 8.89 -1.77
N ALA A 159 -15.38 7.78 -1.48
CA ALA A 159 -14.75 6.95 -2.50
C ALA A 159 -15.82 6.24 -3.35
N LEU A 160 -16.91 5.81 -2.72
CA LEU A 160 -18.03 5.17 -3.39
C LEU A 160 -18.78 6.15 -4.30
N PHE A 161 -19.01 7.40 -3.87
CA PHE A 161 -19.63 8.42 -4.70
C PHE A 161 -18.80 8.75 -5.95
N ALA A 162 -17.49 8.93 -5.78
CA ALA A 162 -16.61 9.18 -6.92
C ALA A 162 -16.58 7.97 -7.89
N TRP A 163 -16.57 6.75 -7.34
CA TRP A 163 -16.65 5.53 -8.14
C TRP A 163 -17.99 5.40 -8.88
N ASP A 164 -19.12 5.71 -8.24
CA ASP A 164 -20.45 5.65 -8.86
C ASP A 164 -20.60 6.68 -9.99
N GLY A 165 -20.03 7.87 -9.83
CA GLY A 165 -19.93 8.86 -10.90
C GLY A 165 -19.23 8.31 -12.14
N LEU A 166 -18.08 7.66 -11.97
CA LEU A 166 -17.34 7.00 -13.06
C LEU A 166 -18.13 5.85 -13.68
N HIS A 167 -18.83 5.06 -12.86
CA HIS A 167 -19.64 3.93 -13.30
C HIS A 167 -20.81 4.36 -14.18
N ILE A 168 -21.50 5.46 -13.81
CA ILE A 168 -22.58 6.04 -14.59
C ILE A 168 -22.06 6.54 -15.94
N GLU A 169 -20.91 7.23 -15.95
CA GLU A 169 -20.29 7.75 -17.17
C GLU A 169 -19.86 6.62 -18.12
N ALA A 170 -19.18 5.59 -17.60
CA ALA A 170 -18.77 4.42 -18.37
C ALA A 170 -19.97 3.69 -19.02
N LYS A 171 -21.09 3.57 -18.29
CA LYS A 171 -22.35 3.01 -18.84
C LYS A 171 -22.95 3.89 -19.92
N ARG A 172 -22.90 5.22 -19.78
CA ARG A 172 -23.41 6.17 -20.79
C ARG A 172 -22.61 6.08 -22.10
N ASP A 173 -21.29 6.00 -22.01
CA ASP A 173 -20.45 5.89 -23.21
C ASP A 173 -20.63 4.54 -23.92
N THR A 174 -20.80 3.45 -23.16
CA THR A 174 -21.14 2.13 -23.72
C THR A 174 -22.46 2.16 -24.48
N ARG A 175 -23.51 2.81 -23.92
CA ARG A 175 -24.82 2.97 -24.59
C ARG A 175 -24.75 3.83 -25.86
N ARG A 176 -23.79 4.74 -25.96
CA ARG A 176 -23.58 5.62 -27.13
C ARG A 176 -22.78 4.95 -28.25
N GLY A 177 -22.50 3.65 -28.15
CA GLY A 177 -21.70 2.92 -29.16
C GLY A 177 -20.24 3.37 -29.22
N LYS A 178 -19.78 4.18 -28.25
CA LYS A 178 -18.35 4.40 -28.06
C LYS A 178 -17.83 3.11 -27.42
N ALA A 179 -17.01 2.37 -28.18
CA ALA A 179 -16.37 1.18 -27.64
C ALA A 179 -15.67 1.56 -26.32
N VAL A 180 -15.92 0.77 -25.28
CA VAL A 180 -15.19 0.80 -24.01
C VAL A 180 -13.67 0.83 -24.29
N ALA A 181 -13.22 0.24 -25.41
CA ALA A 181 -11.85 0.33 -25.92
C ALA A 181 -11.27 1.75 -26.11
N ARG A 182 -12.07 2.82 -26.27
CA ARG A 182 -11.59 4.21 -26.32
C ARG A 182 -11.31 4.81 -24.93
N ILE A 183 -11.94 4.24 -23.91
CA ILE A 183 -11.77 4.57 -22.47
C ILE A 183 -10.65 3.70 -21.88
N PHE A 184 -10.32 2.56 -22.48
CA PHE A 184 -9.39 1.55 -21.94
C PHE A 184 -8.21 1.23 -22.89
N LYS A 185 -7.51 2.24 -23.41
CA LYS A 185 -6.17 2.01 -24.00
C LYS A 185 -5.14 1.81 -22.88
N PHE A 186 -5.19 0.66 -22.23
CA PHE A 186 -4.08 0.14 -21.44
C PHE A 186 -3.41 -0.94 -22.30
N GLU A 187 -2.44 -0.55 -23.13
CA GLU A 187 -1.42 -1.52 -23.51
C GLU A 187 -0.63 -1.79 -22.23
N LEU A 188 -0.97 -2.88 -21.53
CA LEU A 188 -0.09 -3.44 -20.51
C LEU A 188 1.28 -3.62 -21.18
N PRO A 189 2.37 -3.02 -20.66
CA PRO A 189 3.69 -3.34 -21.17
C PRO A 189 3.94 -4.82 -20.88
N PHE A 190 3.77 -5.61 -21.94
CA PHE A 190 4.41 -6.87 -22.25
C PHE A 190 5.26 -7.44 -21.09
N MET A 191 4.72 -8.42 -20.36
CA MET A 191 5.58 -9.34 -19.60
C MET A 191 6.14 -10.35 -20.59
N PRO A 192 7.45 -10.34 -20.92
CA PRO A 192 8.02 -11.44 -21.67
C PRO A 192 8.10 -12.63 -20.72
N SER A 193 7.46 -13.74 -21.10
CA SER A 193 7.94 -15.05 -20.68
C SER A 193 9.41 -15.16 -21.10
N LEU A 194 10.26 -15.58 -20.16
CA LEU A 194 11.71 -15.72 -20.33
C LEU A 194 12.05 -16.82 -21.33
N GLU A 195 11.87 -16.61 -22.63
CA GLU A 195 12.55 -17.39 -23.67
C GLU A 195 12.93 -16.49 -24.86
N GLY A 196 14.21 -16.10 -24.88
CA GLY A 196 15.02 -15.80 -26.06
C GLY A 196 14.52 -14.76 -27.08
N VAL A 197 14.82 -13.46 -26.88
CA VAL A 197 15.02 -12.50 -27.98
C VAL A 197 16.08 -11.45 -27.59
N GLN A 198 17.10 -11.29 -28.45
CA GLN A 198 18.19 -10.32 -28.32
C GLN A 198 17.72 -8.86 -28.32
N MET A 199 18.25 -8.07 -27.38
CA MET A 199 18.11 -6.62 -27.31
C MET A 199 18.64 -5.93 -28.58
N ARG A 200 17.78 -5.14 -29.25
CA ARG A 200 18.25 -3.99 -30.04
C ARG A 200 18.07 -2.72 -29.23
N ARG A 201 19.14 -1.91 -29.25
CA ARG A 201 19.32 -0.65 -28.52
C ARG A 201 18.32 0.40 -29.00
N GLY A 202 17.76 1.21 -28.09
CA GLY A 202 17.27 2.55 -28.47
C GLY A 202 15.93 3.06 -27.92
N PHE A 203 15.37 2.55 -26.83
CA PHE A 203 14.17 3.18 -26.23
C PHE A 203 14.45 3.68 -24.81
N SER A 204 14.36 5.01 -24.63
CA SER A 204 14.31 5.61 -23.29
C SER A 204 12.88 5.48 -22.74
N CYS A 205 12.77 5.12 -21.46
CA CYS A 205 11.50 4.87 -20.75
C CYS A 205 10.55 6.09 -20.73
N ALA A 206 11.02 7.28 -21.12
CA ALA A 206 10.31 8.55 -21.01
C ALA A 206 9.36 8.89 -22.17
N GLN A 207 9.27 8.05 -23.21
CA GLN A 207 8.48 8.37 -24.43
C GLN A 207 7.18 7.57 -24.61
N VAL A 208 6.88 6.59 -23.74
CA VAL A 208 5.64 5.78 -23.86
C VAL A 208 4.45 6.39 -23.09
N LEU A 209 4.66 7.41 -22.24
CA LEU A 209 3.62 7.97 -21.36
C LEU A 209 3.02 9.33 -21.81
N ARG A 210 3.32 9.82 -23.02
CA ARG A 210 2.74 11.08 -23.52
C ARG A 210 1.58 10.81 -24.44
N GLY A 211 0.37 10.65 -23.90
CA GLY A 211 -0.80 10.52 -24.77
C GLY A 211 -2.19 10.46 -24.14
N VAL A 212 -2.33 10.28 -22.82
CA VAL A 212 -3.67 10.23 -22.20
C VAL A 212 -3.65 11.06 -20.92
N ARG A 213 -4.07 12.32 -21.05
CA ARG A 213 -4.33 13.20 -19.90
C ARG A 213 -5.75 12.92 -19.41
N TRP A 214 -5.87 12.12 -18.36
CA TRP A 214 -7.12 11.96 -17.61
C TRP A 214 -7.30 13.17 -16.69
N GLU A 215 -7.96 14.22 -17.16
CA GLU A 215 -8.35 15.35 -16.30
C GLU A 215 -9.63 15.06 -15.47
N GLY A 216 -10.39 14.00 -15.79
CA GLY A 216 -11.71 13.74 -15.20
C GLY A 216 -11.72 13.04 -13.84
N VAL A 217 -10.95 11.95 -13.67
CA VAL A 217 -10.98 11.13 -12.44
C VAL A 217 -10.41 11.89 -11.24
N CYS A 218 -9.34 12.64 -11.50
CA CYS A 218 -8.57 13.34 -10.46
C CYS A 218 -9.22 14.64 -9.97
N GLY A 219 -10.11 15.27 -10.74
CA GLY A 219 -10.88 16.42 -10.27
C GLY A 219 -11.98 16.02 -9.29
N PHE A 220 -12.72 14.96 -9.64
CA PHE A 220 -13.90 14.53 -8.88
C PHE A 220 -13.57 13.89 -7.54
N ILE A 221 -12.47 13.11 -7.44
CA ILE A 221 -12.04 12.50 -6.18
C ILE A 221 -11.50 13.56 -5.20
N ARG A 222 -10.95 14.68 -5.69
CA ARG A 222 -10.35 15.73 -4.86
C ARG A 222 -11.37 16.63 -4.16
N GLU A 223 -12.61 16.66 -4.65
CA GLU A 223 -13.73 17.40 -4.03
C GLU A 223 -14.60 16.52 -3.12
N ALA A 224 -14.45 15.19 -3.20
CA ALA A 224 -15.25 14.21 -2.47
C ALA A 224 -14.54 13.56 -1.26
N LEU A 225 -13.25 13.86 -1.06
CA LEU A 225 -12.43 13.49 0.11
C LEU A 225 -12.04 14.74 0.88
#